data_AF-R2RBG2-F1
#
_entry.id   AF-R2RBG2-F1
#
_cell.length_a   1.000
_cell.length_b   1.000
_cell.length_c   1.000
_cell.angle_alpha   90.00
_cell.angle_beta   90.00
_cell.angle_gamma   90.00
#
_symmetry.space_group_name_H-M   'P 1'
#
loop_
_entity.id
_entity.type
_entity.pdbx_description
1 polymer ?
#
loop_
_entity_poly.entity_id
_entity_poly.type
_entity_poly.pdbx_seq_one_letter_code
_entity_poly.pdbx_strand_id
1 'polypeptide(L)'
;MANDFFCDYKANPVTQLTQESQGKIKIIQLFVENGCIKIGKSSYPIVYGDVYFINEGECYSIEELEEELIQNTILFSAGELKKLAKILDFESDYEKIFEKNGHFHVASPHYKAIDKRFREAFSVIETKKSFSKALFLSRVVELLNYAVVTLEKRK
;
A
#
# COMPACT_ATOMS: atom_id res chain seq x y z
N MET A 1 22.90 -6.79 1.80
CA MET A 1 21.69 -7.18 1.03
C MET A 1 20.57 -6.27 1.52
N ALA A 2 20.14 -5.31 0.71
CA ALA A 2 19.07 -4.41 1.11
C ALA A 2 17.77 -5.22 1.23
N ASN A 3 16.99 -5.03 2.30
CA ASN A 3 15.74 -5.76 2.49
C ASN A 3 14.77 -5.44 1.33
N ASP A 4 14.43 -6.46 0.54
CA ASP A 4 13.49 -6.36 -0.57
C ASP A 4 12.07 -5.97 -0.10
N PHE A 5 11.79 -6.21 1.18
CA PHE A 5 10.50 -6.02 1.82
C PHE A 5 10.64 -5.09 3.02
N PHE A 6 9.71 -4.16 3.15
CA PHE A 6 9.65 -3.25 4.28
C PHE A 6 8.19 -2.96 4.63
N CYS A 7 7.89 -2.91 5.91
CA CYS A 7 6.59 -2.49 6.43
C CYS A 7 6.85 -1.47 7.52
N ASP A 8 6.10 -0.40 7.51
CA ASP A 8 6.22 0.71 8.46
C ASP A 8 4.85 1.10 8.97
N TYR A 9 4.80 1.43 10.25
CA TYR A 9 3.64 1.99 10.91
C TYR A 9 4.10 3.28 11.57
N LYS A 10 3.73 4.44 11.00
CA LYS A 10 4.16 5.74 11.49
C LYS A 10 2.96 6.63 11.81
N ALA A 11 2.91 7.08 13.05
CA ALA A 11 2.22 8.32 13.40
C ALA A 11 3.21 9.46 13.13
N ASN A 12 2.91 10.32 12.16
CA ASN A 12 3.76 11.47 11.86
C ASN A 12 3.03 12.75 12.30
N PRO A 13 3.69 13.62 13.10
CA PRO A 13 3.15 14.95 13.37
C PRO A 13 3.08 15.76 12.07
N VAL A 14 2.12 16.70 12.01
CA VAL A 14 1.72 17.55 10.87
C VAL A 14 2.92 18.07 10.07
N THR A 15 3.38 17.29 9.10
CA THR A 15 4.38 17.72 8.13
C THR A 15 4.08 17.06 6.79
N GLN A 16 4.24 17.85 5.72
CA GLN A 16 4.15 17.34 4.35
C GLN A 16 5.14 16.18 4.20
N LEU A 17 4.61 14.99 3.93
CA LEU A 17 5.41 13.81 3.62
C LEU A 17 5.58 13.76 2.11
N THR A 18 6.76 14.17 1.65
CA THR A 18 7.21 13.93 0.28
C THR A 18 8.14 12.72 0.32
N GLN A 19 7.74 11.63 -0.34
CA GLN A 19 8.64 10.48 -0.53
C GLN A 19 9.08 10.41 -1.99
N GLU A 20 10.39 10.55 -2.19
CA GLU A 20 11.01 10.35 -3.50
C GLU A 20 10.96 8.88 -3.92
N SER A 21 10.57 8.65 -5.17
CA SER A 21 10.44 7.34 -5.79
C SER A 21 11.79 6.70 -6.07
N GLN A 22 12.01 5.47 -5.56
CA GLN A 22 12.98 4.54 -6.15
C GLN A 22 12.51 3.08 -6.06
N GLY A 23 12.20 2.47 -7.21
CA GLY A 23 12.18 1.00 -7.46
C GLY A 23 11.24 0.12 -6.63
N LYS A 24 10.28 0.69 -5.90
CA LYS A 24 9.38 -0.05 -5.01
C LYS A 24 7.92 0.33 -5.22
N ILE A 25 7.07 -0.69 -5.19
CA ILE A 25 5.62 -0.57 -5.07
C ILE A 25 5.30 -0.23 -3.62
N LYS A 26 4.27 0.59 -3.44
CA LYS A 26 3.79 1.04 -2.13
C LYS A 26 2.32 0.67 -1.97
N ILE A 27 1.96 0.12 -0.83
CA ILE A 27 0.56 -0.01 -0.40
C ILE A 27 0.43 0.81 0.87
N ILE A 28 -0.42 1.82 0.84
CA ILE A 28 -0.53 2.82 1.89
C ILE A 28 -1.96 2.84 2.42
N GLN A 29 -2.13 2.85 3.74
CA GLN A 29 -3.41 3.17 4.37
C GLN A 29 -3.25 4.44 5.20
N LEU A 30 -4.18 5.39 5.03
CA LEU A 30 -4.13 6.69 5.70
C LEU A 30 -5.29 6.85 6.67
N PHE A 31 -4.99 7.34 7.87
CA PHE A 31 -5.99 7.74 8.87
C PHE A 31 -5.76 9.22 9.21
N VAL A 32 -6.43 10.08 8.46
CA VAL A 32 -6.49 11.51 8.71
C VAL A 32 -7.82 12.04 8.16
N GLU A 33 -8.38 13.04 8.83
CA GLU A 33 -9.55 13.77 8.34
C GLU A 33 -9.08 14.98 7.51
N ASN A 34 -9.80 15.30 6.43
CA ASN A 34 -9.62 16.51 5.62
C ASN A 34 -8.24 16.71 4.93
N GLY A 35 -7.53 15.64 4.57
CA GLY A 35 -6.28 15.73 3.80
C GLY A 35 -6.44 15.44 2.30
N CYS A 36 -5.37 15.69 1.53
CA CYS A 36 -5.29 15.32 0.11
C CYS A 36 -4.01 14.54 -0.18
N ILE A 37 -4.11 13.44 -0.94
CA ILE A 37 -2.96 12.71 -1.46
C ILE A 37 -2.81 13.00 -2.95
N LYS A 38 -1.61 13.41 -3.36
CA LYS A 38 -1.22 13.52 -4.76
C LYS A 38 -0.38 12.31 -5.14
N ILE A 39 -0.70 11.68 -6.27
CA ILE A 39 0.05 10.56 -6.83
C ILE A 39 0.31 10.87 -8.30
N GLY A 40 1.58 11.01 -8.66
CA GLY A 40 1.98 11.51 -9.98
C GLY A 40 1.35 12.87 -10.29
N LYS A 41 0.45 12.90 -11.28
CA LYS A 41 -0.29 14.12 -11.69
C LYS A 41 -1.70 14.21 -11.12
N SER A 42 -2.15 13.20 -10.39
CA SER A 42 -3.52 13.09 -9.90
C SER A 42 -3.61 13.50 -8.43
N SER A 43 -4.75 14.06 -8.04
CA SER A 43 -5.03 14.50 -6.67
C SER A 43 -6.31 13.84 -6.18
N TYR A 44 -6.29 13.31 -4.97
CA TYR A 44 -7.41 12.60 -4.36
C TYR A 44 -7.66 13.10 -2.94
N PRO A 45 -8.91 13.43 -2.58
CA PRO A 45 -9.25 13.66 -1.18
C PRO A 45 -8.98 12.38 -0.40
N ILE A 46 -8.41 12.52 0.80
CA ILE A 46 -8.20 11.40 1.71
C ILE A 46 -9.52 11.11 2.42
N VAL A 47 -9.94 9.85 2.35
CA VAL A 47 -11.04 9.33 3.16
C VAL A 47 -10.42 8.43 4.22
N TYR A 48 -10.87 8.60 5.46
CA TYR A 48 -10.31 7.91 6.61
C TYR A 48 -10.31 6.38 6.43
N GLY A 49 -9.12 5.77 6.48
CA GLY A 49 -8.92 4.33 6.41
C GLY A 49 -8.84 3.76 4.99
N ASP A 50 -8.88 4.61 3.96
CA ASP A 50 -8.74 4.18 2.57
C ASP A 50 -7.31 3.72 2.24
N VAL A 51 -7.24 2.90 1.19
CA VAL A 51 -6.00 2.24 0.77
C VAL A 51 -5.60 2.70 -0.62
N TYR A 52 -4.32 3.01 -0.76
CA TYR A 52 -3.67 3.47 -1.98
C TYR A 52 -2.60 2.46 -2.40
N PHE A 53 -2.71 1.97 -3.61
CA PHE A 53 -1.72 1.10 -4.25
C PHE A 53 -0.95 1.98 -5.24
N ILE A 54 0.36 2.11 -5.10
CA ILE A 54 1.19 3.02 -5.88
C ILE A 54 2.30 2.22 -6.53
N ASN A 55 2.40 2.29 -7.86
CA ASN A 55 3.39 1.53 -8.61
C ASN A 55 4.82 2.03 -8.37
N GLU A 56 5.81 1.26 -8.81
CA GLU A 56 7.17 1.76 -8.93
C GLU A 56 7.23 2.95 -9.92
N GLY A 57 8.13 3.90 -9.68
CA GLY A 57 8.24 5.10 -10.51
C GLY A 57 7.35 6.26 -10.06
N GLU A 58 6.18 5.98 -9.50
CA GLU A 58 5.25 7.02 -9.02
C GLU A 58 5.69 7.61 -7.67
N CYS A 59 5.75 8.95 -7.64
CA CYS A 59 5.91 9.74 -6.43
C CYS A 59 4.54 10.04 -5.83
N TYR A 60 4.49 10.22 -4.51
CA TYR A 60 3.30 10.72 -3.84
C TYR A 60 3.66 11.77 -2.79
N SER A 61 2.73 12.70 -2.57
CA SER A 61 2.78 13.66 -1.47
C SER A 61 1.44 13.68 -0.75
N ILE A 62 1.47 13.97 0.54
CA ILE A 62 0.29 14.21 1.36
C ILE A 62 0.31 15.67 1.79
N GLU A 63 -0.78 16.37 1.53
CA GLU A 63 -0.95 17.81 1.75
C GLU A 63 -2.26 18.09 2.53
N GLU A 64 -2.40 19.35 2.98
CA GLU A 64 -3.62 19.85 3.63
C GLU A 64 -4.00 19.11 4.92
N LEU A 65 -3.00 18.84 5.78
CA LEU A 65 -3.23 18.16 7.06
C LEU A 65 -3.55 19.17 8.16
N GLU A 66 -4.77 19.13 8.70
CA GLU A 66 -5.17 19.90 9.89
C GLU A 66 -4.96 19.15 11.20
N GLU A 67 -4.80 17.82 11.12
CA GLU A 67 -4.72 16.90 12.25
C GLU A 67 -3.51 15.95 12.16
N GLU A 68 -3.34 15.11 13.19
CA GLU A 68 -2.32 14.06 13.21
C GLU A 68 -2.57 13.02 12.10
N LEU A 69 -1.51 12.67 11.37
CA LEU A 69 -1.56 11.67 10.31
C LEU A 69 -1.01 10.33 10.82
N ILE A 70 -1.84 9.30 10.78
CA ILE A 70 -1.36 7.91 10.90
C ILE A 70 -1.29 7.30 9.50
N GLN A 71 -0.11 6.80 9.14
CA GLN A 71 0.17 6.17 7.87
C GLN A 71 0.73 4.75 8.07
N ASN A 72 0.04 3.77 7.51
CA ASN A 72 0.56 2.41 7.36
C ASN A 72 1.14 2.26 5.97
N THR A 73 2.35 1.71 5.85
CA THR A 73 3.01 1.54 4.55
C THR A 73 3.63 0.16 4.42
N ILE A 74 3.32 -0.52 3.33
CA ILE A 74 4.06 -1.70 2.87
C ILE A 74 4.83 -1.28 1.61
N LEU A 75 6.15 -1.49 1.62
CA LEU A 75 7.02 -1.31 0.48
C LEU A 75 7.56 -2.65 0.02
N PHE A 76 7.53 -2.88 -1.29
CA PHE A 76 7.95 -4.13 -1.89
C PHE A 76 8.59 -3.90 -3.26
N SER A 77 9.64 -4.67 -3.57
CA SER A 77 10.28 -4.64 -4.89
C SER A 77 9.30 -5.05 -6.00
N ALA A 78 9.12 -4.21 -7.02
CA ALA A 78 8.24 -4.54 -8.15
C ALA A 78 8.67 -5.84 -8.85
N GLY A 79 9.98 -6.07 -8.98
CA GLY A 79 10.53 -7.30 -9.58
C GLY A 79 10.15 -8.55 -8.80
N GLU A 80 10.14 -8.51 -7.46
CA GLU A 80 9.69 -9.63 -6.64
C GLU A 80 8.17 -9.82 -6.76
N LEU A 81 7.38 -8.74 -6.85
CA LEU A 81 5.92 -8.87 -6.96
C LEU A 81 5.52 -9.44 -8.32
N LYS A 82 6.22 -9.05 -9.40
CA LYS A 82 6.05 -9.65 -10.73
C LYS A 82 6.41 -11.13 -10.77
N LYS A 83 7.49 -11.54 -10.07
CA LYS A 83 7.82 -12.98 -9.92
C LYS A 83 6.71 -13.72 -9.16
N LEU A 84 6.21 -13.14 -8.08
CA LEU A 84 5.12 -13.73 -7.30
C LEU A 84 3.85 -13.85 -8.13
N ALA A 85 3.52 -12.81 -8.92
CA ALA A 85 2.42 -12.80 -9.89
C ALA A 85 2.47 -14.00 -10.80
N LYS A 86 3.65 -14.24 -11.40
CA LYS A 86 3.88 -15.38 -12.28
C LYS A 86 3.80 -16.74 -11.59
N ILE A 87 4.30 -16.85 -10.37
CA ILE A 87 4.28 -18.13 -9.63
C ILE A 87 2.85 -18.51 -9.22
N LEU A 88 2.03 -17.50 -8.92
CA LEU A 88 0.67 -17.67 -8.39
C LEU A 88 -0.43 -17.44 -9.45
N ASP A 89 -0.06 -17.26 -10.72
CA ASP A 89 -0.96 -17.06 -11.86
C ASP A 89 -1.94 -15.88 -11.66
N PHE A 90 -1.43 -14.74 -11.17
CA PHE A 90 -2.22 -13.49 -10.98
C PHE A 90 -1.68 -12.30 -11.78
N GLU A 91 -0.89 -12.50 -12.83
CA GLU A 91 -0.31 -11.42 -13.64
C GLU A 91 -1.38 -10.43 -14.12
N SER A 92 -2.51 -10.93 -14.61
CA SER A 92 -3.59 -10.05 -15.09
C SER A 92 -4.15 -9.13 -13.99
N ASP A 93 -4.19 -9.60 -12.75
CA ASP A 93 -4.66 -8.82 -11.60
C ASP A 93 -3.61 -7.82 -11.13
N TYR A 94 -2.34 -8.21 -11.16
CA TYR A 94 -1.23 -7.28 -10.94
C TYR A 94 -1.28 -6.11 -11.93
N GLU A 95 -1.46 -6.37 -13.22
CA GLU A 95 -1.57 -5.34 -14.26
C GLU A 95 -2.78 -4.42 -14.04
N LYS A 96 -3.92 -4.98 -13.64
CA LYS A 96 -5.13 -4.21 -13.30
C LYS A 96 -4.89 -3.23 -12.15
N ILE A 97 -4.13 -3.63 -11.13
CA ILE A 97 -3.85 -2.80 -9.95
C ILE A 97 -2.80 -1.72 -10.28
N PHE A 98 -1.69 -2.10 -10.93
CA PHE A 98 -0.49 -1.25 -10.98
C PHE A 98 -0.15 -0.68 -12.38
N GLU A 99 -0.46 -1.37 -13.48
CA GLU A 99 0.05 -1.00 -14.81
C GLU A 99 -0.95 -0.18 -15.66
N LYS A 100 -2.26 -0.20 -15.35
CA LYS A 100 -3.23 0.63 -16.09
C LYS A 100 -3.35 2.08 -15.61
N ASN A 101 -3.11 2.36 -14.34
CA ASN A 101 -3.40 3.68 -13.74
C ASN A 101 -2.24 4.27 -12.92
N GLY A 102 -1.08 3.60 -12.81
CA GLY A 102 0.05 4.03 -11.98
C GLY A 102 -0.23 3.96 -10.46
N HIS A 103 -1.50 4.05 -10.08
CA HIS A 103 -2.01 3.91 -8.74
C HIS A 103 -3.49 3.52 -8.73
N PHE A 104 -3.93 2.93 -7.62
CA PHE A 104 -5.30 2.52 -7.40
C PHE A 104 -5.76 2.87 -5.99
N HIS A 105 -7.00 3.35 -5.88
CA HIS A 105 -7.63 3.80 -4.64
C HIS A 105 -8.85 2.95 -4.30
N VAL A 106 -8.86 2.43 -3.07
CA VAL A 106 -9.98 1.65 -2.54
C VAL A 106 -10.61 2.33 -1.33
N ALA A 107 -11.90 2.66 -1.49
CA ALA A 107 -12.77 3.02 -0.39
C ALA A 107 -12.91 1.84 0.58
N SER A 108 -12.68 2.06 1.87
CA SER A 108 -12.66 0.97 2.86
C SER A 108 -13.69 1.15 3.98
N PRO A 109 -14.97 0.76 3.77
CA PRO A 109 -15.95 0.72 4.85
C PRO A 109 -15.57 -0.28 5.95
N HIS A 110 -14.64 -1.20 5.66
CA HIS A 110 -14.07 -2.17 6.61
C HIS A 110 -12.60 -1.88 6.94
N TYR A 111 -12.22 -0.60 7.04
CA TYR A 111 -10.82 -0.17 7.25
C TYR A 111 -10.12 -0.86 8.43
N LYS A 112 -10.84 -1.25 9.49
CA LYS A 112 -10.27 -1.99 10.64
C LYS A 112 -9.74 -3.37 10.27
N ALA A 113 -10.40 -4.06 9.34
CA ALA A 113 -9.95 -5.36 8.87
C ALA A 113 -8.66 -5.23 8.04
N ILE A 114 -8.55 -4.16 7.26
CA ILE A 114 -7.35 -3.84 6.49
C ILE A 114 -6.21 -3.42 7.44
N ASP A 115 -6.48 -2.54 8.41
CA ASP A 115 -5.51 -2.11 9.42
C ASP A 115 -4.90 -3.31 10.16
N LYS A 116 -5.75 -4.29 10.51
CA LYS A 116 -5.29 -5.55 11.09
C LYS A 116 -4.25 -6.26 10.21
N ARG A 117 -4.42 -6.27 8.88
CA ARG A 117 -3.45 -6.88 7.95
C ARG A 117 -2.13 -6.12 7.91
N PHE A 118 -2.16 -4.79 7.96
CA PHE A 118 -0.95 -3.98 8.09
C PHE A 118 -0.22 -4.26 9.40
N ARG A 119 -0.92 -4.28 10.54
CA ARG A 119 -0.33 -4.61 11.85
C ARG A 119 0.25 -6.01 11.90
N GLU A 120 -0.46 -6.99 11.32
CA GLU A 120 0.03 -8.36 11.20
C GLU A 120 1.30 -8.42 10.32
N ALA A 121 1.31 -7.76 9.16
CA ALA A 121 2.46 -7.69 8.26
C ALA A 121 3.68 -7.05 8.95
N PHE A 122 3.46 -5.95 9.68
CA PHE A 122 4.47 -5.27 10.49
C PHE A 122 5.04 -6.20 11.57
N SER A 123 4.16 -6.80 12.37
CA SER A 123 4.56 -7.70 13.45
C SER A 123 5.41 -8.88 12.96
N VAL A 124 5.06 -9.46 11.81
CA VAL A 124 5.81 -10.62 11.30
C VAL A 124 7.13 -10.21 10.64
N ILE A 125 7.20 -9.09 9.90
CA ILE A 125 8.45 -8.67 9.22
C ILE A 125 9.54 -8.26 10.21
N GLU A 126 9.17 -7.75 11.39
CA GLU A 126 10.11 -7.46 12.47
C GLU A 126 10.68 -8.72 13.12
N THR A 127 10.02 -9.87 12.95
CA THR A 127 10.48 -11.13 13.54
C THR A 127 11.54 -11.81 12.67
N LYS A 128 12.60 -12.34 13.32
CA LYS A 128 13.63 -13.18 12.67
C LYS A 128 13.24 -14.67 12.58
N LYS A 129 11.94 -14.99 12.67
CA LYS A 129 11.44 -16.39 12.72
C LYS A 129 11.40 -17.02 11.32
N SER A 130 11.54 -18.34 11.25
CA SER A 130 11.73 -19.10 9.99
C SER A 130 10.57 -19.06 8.97
N PHE A 131 9.44 -18.42 9.27
CA PHE A 131 8.32 -18.25 8.33
C PHE A 131 7.85 -16.81 8.20
N SER A 132 8.56 -15.84 8.80
CA SER A 132 8.14 -14.44 8.80
C SER A 132 7.94 -13.88 7.40
N LYS A 133 8.85 -14.19 6.47
CA LYS A 133 8.77 -13.78 5.07
C LYS A 133 7.51 -14.33 4.37
N ALA A 134 7.17 -15.60 4.58
CA ALA A 134 5.99 -16.22 3.98
C ALA A 134 4.68 -15.64 4.56
N LEU A 135 4.63 -15.43 5.88
CA LEU A 135 3.50 -14.80 6.54
C LEU A 135 3.33 -13.34 6.13
N PHE A 136 4.43 -12.61 5.94
CA PHE A 136 4.39 -11.25 5.41
C PHE A 136 3.77 -11.23 4.01
N LEU A 137 4.25 -12.11 3.12
CA LEU A 137 3.73 -12.23 1.76
C LEU A 137 2.24 -12.60 1.72
N SER A 138 1.76 -13.48 2.60
CA SER A 138 0.35 -13.83 2.63
C SER A 138 -0.54 -12.63 2.97
N ARG A 139 -0.09 -11.74 3.88
CA ARG A 139 -0.81 -10.49 4.19
C ARG A 139 -0.80 -9.51 3.01
N VAL A 140 0.31 -9.41 2.29
CA VAL A 140 0.38 -8.60 1.07
C VAL A 140 -0.60 -9.12 0.01
N VAL A 141 -0.64 -10.43 -0.23
CA VAL A 141 -1.57 -11.05 -1.18
C VAL A 141 -3.04 -10.82 -0.78
N GLU A 142 -3.37 -10.87 0.50
CA GLU A 142 -4.72 -10.53 0.99
C GLU A 142 -5.12 -9.08 0.65
N LEU A 143 -4.19 -8.14 0.77
CA LEU A 143 -4.42 -6.73 0.40
C LEU A 143 -4.58 -6.56 -1.12
N LEU A 144 -3.79 -7.27 -1.92
CA LEU A 144 -3.92 -7.26 -3.38
C LEU A 144 -5.26 -7.85 -3.82
N ASN A 145 -5.68 -8.97 -3.23
CA ASN A 145 -6.98 -9.57 -3.52
C ASN A 145 -8.13 -8.61 -3.17
N TYR A 146 -8.02 -7.87 -2.06
CA TYR A 146 -9.00 -6.84 -1.72
C TYR A 146 -9.10 -5.75 -2.80
N ALA A 147 -7.98 -5.34 -3.40
CA ALA A 147 -7.96 -4.39 -4.50
C ALA A 147 -8.70 -4.93 -5.74
N VAL A 148 -8.41 -6.16 -6.15
CA VAL A 148 -9.06 -6.82 -7.31
C VAL A 148 -10.56 -6.92 -7.12
N VAL A 149 -11.01 -7.47 -5.99
CA VAL A 149 -12.45 -7.63 -5.70
C VAL A 149 -13.18 -6.29 -5.72
N THR A 150 -12.53 -5.22 -5.27
CA THR A 150 -13.12 -3.88 -5.29
C THR A 150 -13.18 -3.32 -6.72
N LEU A 151 -12.17 -3.54 -7.56
CA LEU A 151 -12.20 -3.17 -8.98
C LEU A 151 -13.35 -3.85 -9.72
N GLU A 152 -13.60 -5.13 -9.45
CA GLU A 152 -14.62 -5.90 -10.14
C GLU A 152 -16.05 -5.49 -9.75
N LYS A 153 -16.29 -5.11 -8.48
CA LYS A 153 -17.59 -4.60 -8.03
C LYS A 153 -17.99 -3.25 -8.63
N ARG A 154 -17.06 -2.52 -9.23
CA ARG A 154 -17.32 -1.23 -9.89
C ARG A 154 -17.75 -1.37 -11.36
N LYS A 155 -17.72 -2.58 -11.93
CA LYS A 155 -18.23 -2.91 -13.27
C LYS A 155 -19.68 -3.38 -13.20
#